data_AF-A0A497P158-F1
#
_entry.id   AF-A0A497P158-F1
#
_cell.length_a   1.000
_cell.length_b   1.000
_cell.length_c   1.000
_cell.angle_alpha   90.00
_cell.angle_beta   90.00
_cell.angle_gamma   90.00
#
_symmetry.space_group_name_H-M   'P 1'
#
loop_
_entity.id
_entity.type
_entity.pdbx_description
1 polymer ?
#
loop_
_entity_poly.entity_id
_entity_poly.type
_entity_poly.pdbx_seq_one_letter_code
_entity_poly.pdbx_strand_id
1 'polypeptide(L)'
;MEAKYIKINKMAETKQKLPKWFNGSLYKTGESVKNPFSGEVYELNNVELSMYDFLMGCSMLFERSSNRVNDQMIDDYQKGIRWFRQNNPEAYMALLD
;
A
#
# COMPACT_ATOMS: atom_id res chain seq x y z
N MET A 1 -10.75 25.87 -8.63
CA MET A 1 -10.20 24.53 -8.89
C MET A 1 -10.69 23.63 -7.78
N GLU A 2 -11.79 22.91 -8.02
CA GLU A 2 -12.32 21.94 -7.04
C GLU A 2 -11.43 20.70 -7.06
N ALA A 3 -10.83 20.37 -5.92
CA ALA A 3 -10.27 19.05 -5.71
C ALA A 3 -11.44 18.05 -5.78
N LYS A 4 -11.42 17.19 -6.80
CA LYS A 4 -12.39 16.10 -6.93
C LYS A 4 -12.15 15.13 -5.78
N TYR A 5 -12.91 15.30 -4.69
CA TYR A 5 -13.05 14.27 -3.67
C TYR A 5 -13.83 13.12 -4.29
N ILE A 6 -13.11 12.13 -4.82
CA ILE A 6 -13.70 10.86 -5.22
C ILE A 6 -14.09 10.15 -3.93
N LYS A 7 -15.38 10.18 -3.58
CA LYS A 7 -15.93 9.29 -2.55
C LYS A 7 -15.88 7.88 -3.09
N ILE A 8 -14.79 7.19 -2.79
CA ILE A 8 -14.64 5.77 -3.08
C ILE A 8 -15.74 5.04 -2.28
N ASN A 9 -16.56 4.28 -3.01
CA ASN A 9 -17.58 3.44 -2.40
C ASN A 9 -16.87 2.54 -1.38
N LYS A 10 -17.26 2.69 -0.12
CA LYS A 10 -16.79 1.89 1.02
C LYS A 10 -16.92 0.40 0.66
N MET A 11 -15.84 -0.19 0.11
CA MET A 11 -15.76 -1.63 -0.10
C MET A 11 -16.07 -2.28 1.24
N ALA A 12 -16.97 -3.27 1.21
CA ALA A 12 -17.52 -3.91 2.39
C ALA A 12 -16.43 -4.15 3.44
N GLU A 13 -16.73 -3.83 4.70
CA GLU A 13 -15.86 -4.03 5.87
C GLU A 13 -15.61 -5.53 6.13
N THR A 14 -15.09 -6.28 5.15
CA THR A 14 -14.23 -7.41 5.47
C THR A 14 -13.11 -6.81 6.28
N LYS A 15 -13.05 -7.11 7.58
CA LYS A 15 -11.91 -6.75 8.44
C LYS A 15 -10.66 -7.32 7.79
N GLN A 16 -10.03 -6.54 6.91
CA GLN A 16 -8.83 -6.93 6.20
C GLN A 16 -7.80 -7.28 7.25
N LYS A 17 -7.10 -8.38 7.05
CA LYS A 17 -6.05 -8.83 7.97
C LYS A 17 -4.74 -8.83 7.19
N LEU A 18 -3.69 -8.35 7.85
CA LEU A 18 -2.34 -8.54 7.34
C LEU A 18 -2.06 -10.05 7.23
N PRO A 19 -1.44 -10.50 6.14
CA PRO A 19 -1.13 -11.90 5.95
C PRO A 19 -0.03 -12.34 6.93
N LYS A 20 0.00 -13.64 7.28
CA LYS A 20 0.94 -14.19 8.29
C LYS A 20 2.43 -13.96 7.99
N TRP A 21 2.78 -13.81 6.72
CA TRP A 21 4.16 -13.54 6.29
C TRP A 21 4.57 -12.08 6.49
N PHE A 22 3.61 -11.17 6.68
CA PHE A 22 3.89 -9.76 6.87
C PHE A 22 4.53 -9.53 8.24
N ASN A 23 5.79 -9.09 8.22
CA ASN A 23 6.58 -8.82 9.42
C ASN A 23 6.78 -7.32 9.69
N GLY A 24 5.99 -6.47 9.03
CA GLY A 24 5.97 -5.02 9.28
C GLY A 24 5.10 -4.65 10.47
N SER A 25 5.09 -3.35 10.80
CA SER A 25 4.25 -2.81 11.86
C SER A 25 2.80 -2.66 11.40
N LEU A 26 1.85 -3.09 12.24
CA LEU A 26 0.43 -2.75 12.06
C LEU A 26 0.14 -1.41 12.74
N TYR A 27 -0.29 -0.43 11.97
CA TYR A 27 -0.74 0.86 12.48
C TYR A 27 -2.07 0.77 13.23
N LYS A 28 -2.28 1.73 14.14
CA LYS A 28 -3.52 1.84 14.92
C LYS A 28 -4.66 2.46 14.10
N THR A 29 -4.32 3.36 13.17
CA THR A 29 -5.26 4.11 12.35
C THR A 29 -4.77 4.16 10.90
N GLY A 30 -5.71 4.41 9.99
CA GLY A 30 -5.42 4.71 8.60
C GLY A 30 -5.15 6.20 8.39
N GLU A 31 -4.93 6.59 7.13
CA GLU A 31 -4.66 7.97 6.72
C GLU A 31 -4.92 8.16 5.21
N SER A 32 -5.10 9.41 4.79
CA SER A 32 -5.15 9.81 3.39
C SER A 32 -3.75 9.84 2.78
N VAL A 33 -3.54 9.08 1.70
CA VAL A 33 -2.30 9.07 0.93
C VAL A 33 -2.49 9.83 -0.37
N LYS A 34 -1.57 10.75 -0.68
CA LYS A 34 -1.56 11.49 -1.94
C LYS A 34 -0.62 10.81 -2.94
N ASN A 35 -1.12 10.46 -4.12
CA ASN A 35 -0.27 10.03 -5.23
C ASN A 35 0.63 11.21 -5.66
N PRO A 36 1.97 11.06 -5.66
CA PRO A 36 2.89 12.14 -5.98
C PRO A 36 2.90 12.54 -7.46
N PHE A 37 2.47 11.65 -8.36
CA PHE A 37 2.43 11.85 -9.81
C PHE A 37 1.11 12.49 -10.27
N SER A 38 -0.03 11.93 -9.87
CA SER A 38 -1.37 12.42 -10.27
C SER A 38 -1.89 13.52 -9.35
N GLY A 39 -1.43 13.57 -8.10
CA GLY A 39 -1.91 14.49 -7.09
C GLY A 39 -3.25 14.08 -6.44
N GLU A 40 -3.84 12.97 -6.86
CA GLU A 40 -5.06 12.41 -6.27
C GLU A 40 -4.81 11.90 -4.86
N VAL A 41 -5.86 11.88 -4.03
CA VAL A 41 -5.80 11.48 -2.63
C VAL A 41 -6.71 10.27 -2.40
N TYR A 42 -6.19 9.27 -1.73
CA TYR A 42 -6.86 8.00 -1.45
C TYR A 42 -6.84 7.72 0.05
N GLU A 43 -8.00 7.41 0.62
CA GLU A 43 -8.14 7.01 2.02
C GLU A 43 -7.77 5.54 2.17
N LEU A 44 -6.76 5.24 3.01
CA LEU A 44 -6.39 3.88 3.37
C LEU A 44 -6.76 3.63 4.83
N ASN A 45 -7.30 2.45 5.14
CA ASN A 45 -7.43 2.04 6.53
C ASN A 45 -6.07 1.65 7.13
N ASN A 46 -6.04 1.32 8.42
CA ASN A 46 -4.80 1.03 9.13
C ASN A 46 -4.02 -0.17 8.55
N VAL A 47 -4.71 -1.18 8.05
CA VAL A 47 -4.10 -2.39 7.45
C VAL A 47 -3.54 -2.09 6.08
N GLU A 48 -4.29 -1.38 5.25
CA GLU A 48 -3.86 -0.95 3.91
C GLU A 48 -2.66 0.00 4.01
N LEU A 49 -2.72 1.00 4.88
CA LEU A 49 -1.62 1.94 5.10
C LEU A 49 -0.35 1.22 5.59
N SER A 50 -0.49 0.24 6.48
CA SER A 50 0.66 -0.56 6.95
C SER A 50 1.34 -1.34 5.82
N MET A 51 0.55 -1.94 4.93
CA MET A 51 1.09 -2.65 3.76
C MET A 51 1.68 -1.68 2.74
N TYR A 52 1.05 -0.51 2.53
CA TYR A 52 1.50 0.51 1.58
C TYR A 52 2.88 1.05 1.98
N ASP A 53 3.05 1.45 3.25
CA ASP A 53 4.33 1.95 3.76
C ASP A 53 5.44 0.91 3.70
N PHE A 54 5.10 -0.35 3.96
CA PHE A 54 6.04 -1.46 3.77
C PHE A 54 6.54 -1.54 2.32
N LEU A 55 5.63 -1.49 1.35
CA LEU A 55 5.97 -1.51 -0.08
C LEU A 55 6.82 -0.30 -0.48
N MET A 56 6.46 0.91 -0.02
CA MET A 56 7.23 2.12 -0.29
C MET A 56 8.65 2.04 0.29
N GLY A 57 8.80 1.48 1.50
CA GLY A 57 10.09 1.22 2.13
C GLY A 57 10.95 0.23 1.31
N CYS A 58 10.34 -0.85 0.79
CA CYS A 58 11.01 -1.77 -0.11
C CYS A 58 11.45 -1.08 -1.40
N SER A 59 10.58 -0.34 -2.08
CA SER A 59 10.92 0.38 -3.31
C SER A 59 12.09 1.35 -3.11
N MET A 60 12.06 2.14 -2.03
CA MET A 60 13.17 3.05 -1.70
C MET A 60 14.49 2.29 -1.46
N LEU A 61 14.44 1.13 -0.81
CA LEU A 61 15.62 0.30 -0.60
C LEU A 61 16.15 -0.25 -1.93
N PHE A 62 15.26 -0.72 -2.80
CA PHE A 62 15.61 -1.28 -4.11
C PHE A 62 16.30 -0.25 -4.99
N GLU A 63 15.83 1.01 -4.94
CA GLU A 63 16.42 2.13 -5.65
C GLU A 63 17.78 2.57 -5.07
N ARG A 64 17.88 2.70 -3.75
CA ARG A 64 19.03 3.37 -3.10
C ARG A 64 20.13 2.42 -2.62
N SER A 65 19.84 1.14 -2.49
CA SER A 65 20.76 0.17 -1.88
C SER A 65 20.49 -1.24 -2.41
N SER A 66 20.49 -1.41 -3.73
CA SER A 66 20.25 -2.70 -4.38
C SER A 66 21.18 -3.83 -3.89
N ASN A 67 22.39 -3.50 -3.44
CA ASN A 67 23.34 -4.44 -2.82
C ASN A 67 22.90 -4.98 -1.44
N ARG A 68 21.90 -4.37 -0.80
CA ARG A 68 21.32 -4.81 0.48
C ARG A 68 20.02 -5.59 0.31
N VAL A 69 19.55 -5.72 -0.94
CA VAL A 69 18.33 -6.44 -1.28
C VAL A 69 18.65 -7.93 -1.38
N ASN A 70 17.77 -8.75 -0.79
CA ASN A 70 17.83 -10.20 -0.90
C ASN A 70 16.51 -10.76 -1.44
N ASP A 71 16.53 -12.04 -1.82
CA ASP A 71 15.40 -12.72 -2.44
C ASP A 71 14.13 -12.69 -1.58
N GLN A 72 14.26 -12.77 -0.25
CA GLN A 72 13.11 -12.71 0.66
C GLN A 72 12.43 -11.33 0.60
N MET A 73 13.20 -10.25 0.51
CA MET A 73 12.63 -8.91 0.38
C MET A 73 11.88 -8.73 -0.93
N ILE A 74 12.40 -9.30 -2.01
CA ILE A 74 11.74 -9.29 -3.33
C ILE A 74 10.45 -10.10 -3.27
N ASP A 75 10.48 -11.29 -2.66
CA ASP A 75 9.31 -12.16 -2.49
C ASP A 75 8.23 -11.49 -1.63
N ASP A 76 8.59 -10.89 -0.49
CA ASP A 76 7.65 -10.18 0.37
C ASP A 76 7.05 -8.95 -0.31
N TYR A 77 7.85 -8.20 -1.08
CA TYR A 77 7.35 -7.09 -1.90
C TYR A 77 6.31 -7.58 -2.92
N GLN A 78 6.61 -8.65 -3.66
CA GLN A 78 5.69 -9.24 -4.65
C GLN A 78 4.40 -9.76 -4.00
N LYS A 79 4.50 -10.37 -2.81
CA LYS A 79 3.33 -10.80 -2.03
C LYS A 79 2.50 -9.61 -1.56
N GLY A 80 3.13 -8.50 -1.17
CA GLY A 80 2.43 -7.26 -0.80
C GLY A 80 1.68 -6.63 -1.97
N ILE A 81 2.31 -6.57 -3.16
CA ILE A 81 1.66 -6.12 -4.39
C ILE A 81 0.44 -7.01 -4.72
N ARG A 82 0.60 -8.33 -4.65
CA ARG A 82 -0.51 -9.28 -4.87
C ARG A 82 -1.62 -9.11 -3.85
N TRP A 83 -1.28 -8.89 -2.59
CA TRP A 83 -2.25 -8.64 -1.52
C TRP A 83 -3.08 -7.40 -1.84
N PHE A 84 -2.44 -6.30 -2.26
CA PHE A 84 -3.15 -5.06 -2.62
C PHE A 84 -4.09 -5.26 -3.81
N ARG A 85 -3.61 -5.89 -4.89
CA ARG A 85 -4.45 -6.23 -6.06
C ARG A 85 -5.72 -7.01 -5.72
N GLN A 86 -5.72 -7.79 -4.63
CA GLN A 86 -6.86 -8.59 -4.20
C GLN A 86 -7.76 -7.88 -3.18
N ASN A 87 -7.17 -7.11 -2.26
CA ASN A 87 -7.90 -6.55 -1.12
C ASN A 87 -8.38 -5.11 -1.37
N ASN A 88 -7.66 -4.34 -2.18
CA ASN A 88 -8.03 -3.00 -2.59
C ASN A 88 -7.47 -2.70 -4.00
N PRO A 89 -8.13 -3.21 -5.07
CA PRO A 89 -7.68 -3.01 -6.45
C PRO A 89 -7.62 -1.54 -6.86
N GLU A 90 -8.51 -0.70 -6.32
CA GLU A 90 -8.55 0.73 -6.63
C GLU A 90 -7.31 1.44 -6.08
N ALA A 91 -6.97 1.22 -4.80
CA ALA A 91 -5.75 1.76 -4.22
C ALA A 91 -4.49 1.21 -4.89
N TYR A 92 -4.49 -0.06 -5.32
CA TYR A 92 -3.40 -0.61 -6.11
C TYR A 92 -3.18 0.19 -7.40
N MET A 93 -4.23 0.34 -8.22
CA MET A 93 -4.14 1.08 -9.49
C MET A 93 -3.76 2.55 -9.29
N ALA A 94 -4.22 3.13 -8.19
CA ALA A 94 -4.04 4.54 -7.92
C ALA A 94 -2.72 4.89 -7.27
N LEU A 95 -2.08 4.00 -6.51
CA LEU A 95 -0.90 4.31 -5.70
C LEU A 95 0.33 3.47 -6.04
N LEU A 96 0.15 2.30 -6.66
CA LEU A 96 1.21 1.27 -6.79
C LEU A 96 1.45 0.77 -8.23
N ASP A 97 0.59 1.15 -9.18
CA ASP A 97 0.72 0.83 -10.62
C ASP A 97 1.41 1.99 -11.36
#